data_AF-A0A966QV21-F1
#
_entry.id   AF-A0A966QV21-F1
#
_cell.length_a   1.000
_cell.length_b   1.000
_cell.length_c   1.000
_cell.angle_alpha   90.00
_cell.angle_beta   90.00
_cell.angle_gamma   90.00
#
_symmetry.space_group_name_H-M   'P 1'
#
loop_
_entity.id
_entity.type
_entity.pdbx_description
1 polymer ?
#
loop_
_entity_poly.entity_id
_entity_poly.type
_entity_poly.pdbx_seq_one_letter_code
_entity_poly.pdbx_strand_id
1 'polypeptide(L)'
;MQVEVYGYEEDINEDNFYIPTQAEYEDFGEETEEWDIASEKPGLWENIRKKKEREGKNYKPAKPGDPDRPTKDAFKKAQSGDSEMAIEQIMKMHDQLMEVVAKMQTMQIPVEFQDWTKDMISKAEIYVQNVYDFVKYYEPGKYEEDSADASEYQGRKVTLNKPFRTSNGPKKFAVYVKNESGNVVIVRFGDPNMKIKKNIPERRKSFRARHNCDNPGPKWKSRYWACKSW
;
A
#
# COMPACT_ATOMS: atom_id res chain seq x y z
N MET A 1 -6.10 -11.76 24.88
CA MET A 1 -6.03 -10.87 23.70
C MET A 1 -7.24 -11.21 22.83
N GLN A 2 -8.34 -10.46 22.93
CA GLN A 2 -9.62 -10.77 22.27
C GLN A 2 -9.56 -10.34 20.80
N VAL A 3 -9.53 -11.31 19.89
CA VAL A 3 -9.56 -11.09 18.44
C VAL A 3 -10.97 -10.66 18.03
N GLU A 4 -11.12 -9.40 17.64
CA GLU A 4 -11.86 -8.91 16.46
C GLU A 4 -12.97 -9.81 15.88
N VAL A 5 -14.04 -10.04 16.64
CA VAL A 5 -15.16 -10.88 16.19
C VAL A 5 -15.94 -10.27 15.01
N TYR A 6 -15.83 -8.95 14.76
CA TYR A 6 -16.69 -8.24 13.81
C TYR A 6 -16.00 -7.85 12.50
N GLY A 7 -14.66 -7.83 12.51
CA GLY A 7 -13.85 -7.16 11.50
C GLY A 7 -12.78 -6.29 12.13
N TYR A 8 -12.00 -5.61 11.29
CA TYR A 8 -10.80 -4.87 11.67
C TYR A 8 -10.68 -3.58 10.85
N GLU A 9 -9.89 -2.65 11.36
CA GLU A 9 -9.50 -1.43 10.65
C GLU A 9 -8.08 -1.59 10.08
N GLU A 10 -7.85 -1.02 8.91
CA GLU A 10 -6.52 -0.98 8.28
C GLU A 10 -6.23 0.45 7.80
N ASP A 11 -4.97 0.85 7.91
CA ASP A 11 -4.49 2.06 7.25
C ASP A 11 -4.50 1.85 5.73
N ILE A 12 -4.85 2.90 4.98
CA ILE A 12 -4.95 2.80 3.52
C ILE A 12 -3.55 2.74 2.90
N ASN A 13 -3.35 1.75 2.04
CA ASN A 13 -2.15 1.55 1.21
C ASN A 13 -2.57 1.17 -0.22
N GLU A 14 -1.59 1.03 -1.10
CA GLU A 14 -1.82 0.67 -2.52
C GLU A 14 -2.53 -0.68 -2.68
N ASP A 15 -2.20 -1.66 -1.82
CA ASP A 15 -2.75 -3.02 -1.90
C ASP A 15 -4.22 -3.10 -1.44
N ASN A 16 -4.66 -2.21 -0.55
CA ASN A 16 -6.00 -2.26 0.04
C ASN A 16 -6.95 -1.15 -0.45
N PHE A 17 -6.44 -0.20 -1.22
CA PHE A 17 -7.23 0.87 -1.81
C PHE A 17 -8.03 0.35 -3.00
N TYR A 18 -9.35 0.54 -2.95
CA TYR A 18 -10.29 0.09 -3.97
C TYR A 18 -11.35 1.15 -4.17
N ILE A 19 -11.70 1.45 -5.42
CA ILE A 19 -12.76 2.41 -5.74
C ILE A 19 -14.01 1.61 -6.13
N PRO A 20 -15.02 1.57 -5.26
CA PRO A 20 -16.24 0.84 -5.56
C PRO A 20 -17.01 1.55 -6.68
N THR A 21 -17.58 0.76 -7.57
CA THR A 21 -18.58 1.23 -8.51
C THR A 21 -19.86 1.62 -7.75
N GLN A 22 -20.70 2.47 -8.37
CA GLN A 22 -21.97 2.89 -7.75
C GLN A 22 -22.89 1.73 -7.38
N ALA A 23 -22.82 0.61 -8.11
CA ALA A 23 -23.63 -0.58 -7.86
C ALA A 23 -23.14 -1.41 -6.66
N GLU A 24 -21.88 -1.26 -6.24
CA GLU A 24 -21.30 -2.00 -5.11
C GLU A 24 -21.58 -1.33 -3.77
N TYR A 25 -21.84 -0.03 -3.78
CA TYR A 25 -22.21 0.71 -2.60
C TYR A 25 -23.58 0.28 -2.06
N GLU A 26 -23.67 0.12 -0.75
CA GLU A 26 -24.91 -0.08 -0.01
C GLU A 26 -25.25 1.17 0.79
N ASP A 27 -26.49 1.62 0.66
CA ASP A 27 -27.01 2.75 1.44
C ASP A 27 -27.46 2.28 2.82
N PHE A 28 -26.70 2.67 3.84
CA PHE A 28 -27.01 2.40 5.25
C PHE A 28 -27.67 3.60 5.95
N GLY A 29 -28.00 4.67 5.20
CA GLY A 29 -28.62 5.89 5.72
C GLY A 29 -27.66 6.73 6.56
N GLU A 30 -26.36 6.68 6.25
CA GLU A 30 -25.35 7.53 6.86
C GLU A 30 -25.09 8.75 5.98
N GLU A 31 -24.74 9.87 6.60
CA GLU A 31 -24.26 11.03 5.87
C GLU A 31 -22.92 10.71 5.20
N THR A 32 -22.90 10.86 3.88
CA THR A 32 -21.75 10.53 3.04
C THR A 32 -21.00 11.78 2.62
N GLU A 33 -19.67 11.69 2.59
CA GLU A 33 -18.78 12.76 2.15
C GLU A 33 -17.94 12.22 0.98
N GLU A 34 -17.76 13.00 -0.09
CA GLU A 34 -16.78 12.66 -1.11
C GLU A 34 -15.38 12.99 -0.60
N TRP A 35 -14.50 12.00 -0.59
CA TRP A 35 -13.11 12.19 -0.24
C TRP A 35 -12.25 12.04 -1.48
N ASP A 36 -11.49 13.10 -1.76
CA ASP A 36 -10.44 13.11 -2.77
C ASP A 36 -9.12 12.72 -2.08
N ILE A 37 -8.61 11.53 -2.38
CA ILE A 37 -7.37 11.01 -1.79
C ILE A 37 -6.17 11.94 -2.06
N ALA A 38 -6.18 12.69 -3.16
CA ALA A 38 -5.14 13.65 -3.50
C ALA A 38 -5.11 14.85 -2.55
N SER A 39 -6.17 15.08 -1.77
CA SER A 39 -6.25 16.19 -0.80
C SER A 39 -5.38 15.96 0.45
N GLU A 40 -5.26 14.72 0.92
CA GLU A 40 -4.51 14.37 2.14
C GLU A 40 -3.02 14.06 1.89
N LYS A 41 -2.68 13.55 0.70
CA LYS A 41 -1.29 13.35 0.26
C LYS A 41 -1.04 14.11 -1.04
N PRO A 42 -0.98 15.46 -0.99
CA PRO A 42 -0.77 16.25 -2.18
C PRO A 42 0.54 15.83 -2.86
N GLY A 43 0.43 15.39 -4.11
CA GLY A 43 1.60 15.01 -4.90
C GLY A 43 2.57 16.18 -5.06
N LEU A 44 3.79 15.89 -5.52
CA LEU A 44 4.84 16.90 -5.72
C LEU A 44 4.34 18.13 -6.50
N TRP A 45 3.58 17.92 -7.58
CA TRP A 45 3.02 18.99 -8.41
C TRP A 45 1.95 19.83 -7.71
N GLU A 46 1.14 19.22 -6.85
CA GLU A 46 0.13 19.90 -6.04
C GLU A 46 0.80 20.77 -4.96
N ASN A 47 1.86 20.25 -4.32
CA ASN A 47 2.67 21.01 -3.38
C ASN A 47 3.35 22.21 -4.05
N ILE A 48 3.88 22.04 -5.26
CA ILE A 48 4.46 23.14 -6.04
C ILE A 48 3.40 24.18 -6.41
N ARG A 49 2.19 23.75 -6.81
CA ARG A 49 1.08 24.64 -7.16
C ARG A 49 0.60 25.46 -5.96
N LYS A 50 0.32 24.81 -4.83
CA LYS A 50 -0.03 25.46 -3.56
C LYS A 50 1.06 26.42 -3.07
N LYS A 51 2.33 26.05 -3.24
CA LYS A 51 3.47 26.94 -2.95
C LYS A 51 3.46 28.19 -3.84
N LYS A 52 3.24 28.02 -5.15
CA LYS A 52 3.10 29.15 -6.10
C LYS A 52 1.91 30.05 -5.77
N GLU A 53 0.78 29.50 -5.38
CA GLU A 53 -0.41 30.25 -4.96
C GLU A 53 -0.15 31.05 -3.67
N ARG A 54 0.43 30.41 -2.65
CA ARG A 54 0.79 31.06 -1.38
C ARG A 54 1.82 32.17 -1.54
N GLU A 55 2.85 31.92 -2.34
CA GLU A 55 3.95 32.87 -2.54
C GLU A 55 3.63 33.93 -3.60
N GLY A 56 2.66 33.67 -4.49
CA GLY A 56 2.20 34.60 -5.52
C GLY A 56 3.36 35.22 -6.30
N LYS A 57 3.45 36.56 -6.28
CA LYS A 57 4.52 37.32 -6.94
C LYS A 57 5.92 37.10 -6.35
N ASN A 58 6.02 36.51 -5.15
CA ASN A 58 7.28 36.26 -4.46
C ASN A 58 7.87 34.88 -4.76
N TYR A 59 7.13 33.98 -5.44
CA TYR A 59 7.65 32.68 -5.83
C TYR A 59 8.82 32.85 -6.81
N LYS A 60 10.02 32.42 -6.40
CA LYS A 60 11.21 32.41 -7.24
C LYS A 60 11.77 30.98 -7.28
N PRO A 61 11.75 30.30 -8.44
CA PRO A 61 12.44 29.02 -8.58
C PRO A 61 13.92 29.17 -8.25
N ALA A 62 14.51 28.12 -7.65
CA ALA A 62 15.94 28.06 -7.39
C ALA A 62 16.71 28.17 -8.72
N LYS A 63 17.65 29.11 -8.77
CA LYS A 63 18.50 29.38 -9.93
C LYS A 63 19.61 28.32 -10.05
N PRO A 64 20.22 28.15 -11.25
CA PRO A 64 21.36 27.26 -11.40
C PRO A 64 22.48 27.64 -10.40
N GLY A 65 22.77 26.76 -9.43
CA GLY A 65 23.79 26.98 -8.40
C GLY A 65 23.27 27.30 -6.99
N ASP A 66 21.96 27.49 -6.79
CA ASP A 66 21.39 27.65 -5.44
C ASP A 66 21.48 26.35 -4.63
N PRO A 67 21.68 26.41 -3.29
CA PRO A 67 21.72 25.23 -2.41
C PRO A 67 20.47 24.33 -2.52
N ASP A 68 19.31 24.94 -2.81
CA ASP A 68 18.03 24.25 -2.93
C ASP A 68 17.79 23.65 -4.33
N ARG A 69 18.70 23.86 -5.29
CA ARG A 69 18.59 23.28 -6.64
C ARG A 69 19.36 21.96 -6.70
N PRO A 70 18.74 20.86 -7.15
CA PRO A 70 19.46 19.60 -7.35
C PRO A 70 20.68 19.79 -8.27
N THR A 71 21.80 19.16 -7.91
CA THR A 71 23.03 19.20 -8.70
C THR A 71 22.84 18.48 -10.03
N LYS A 72 23.71 18.74 -11.02
CA LYS A 72 23.69 18.00 -12.31
C LYS A 72 23.78 16.49 -12.10
N ASP A 73 24.54 16.05 -11.11
CA ASP A 73 24.66 14.63 -10.76
C ASP A 73 23.38 14.10 -10.11
N ALA A 74 22.70 14.90 -9.26
CA ALA A 74 21.39 14.54 -8.73
C ALA A 74 20.33 14.47 -9.84
N PHE A 75 20.39 15.35 -10.84
CA PHE A 75 19.55 15.26 -12.04
C PHE A 75 19.85 14.01 -12.86
N LYS A 76 21.12 13.71 -13.12
CA LYS A 76 21.53 12.52 -13.87
C LYS A 76 21.13 11.24 -13.12
N LYS A 77 21.25 11.21 -11.79
CA LYS A 77 20.85 10.10 -10.93
C LYS A 77 19.33 9.92 -10.86
N ALA A 78 18.55 11.00 -10.93
CA ALA A 78 17.10 10.94 -11.01
C ALA A 78 16.60 10.58 -12.42
N GLN A 79 17.44 10.75 -13.45
CA GLN A 79 17.15 10.42 -14.84
C GLN A 79 17.67 9.04 -15.28
N SER A 80 18.75 8.55 -14.66
CA SER A 80 19.17 7.16 -14.78
C SER A 80 18.08 6.30 -14.16
N GLY A 81 17.32 5.59 -14.99
CA GLY A 81 16.24 4.73 -14.52
C GLY A 81 16.74 3.72 -13.49
N ASP A 82 15.83 3.24 -12.64
CA ASP A 82 16.12 2.30 -11.53
C ASP A 82 16.99 1.09 -11.96
N SER A 83 16.91 0.71 -13.23
CA SER A 83 17.70 -0.34 -13.87
C SER A 83 19.21 -0.08 -13.88
N GLU A 84 19.70 1.15 -14.08
CA GLU A 84 21.15 1.42 -14.14
C GLU A 84 21.83 1.24 -12.77
N MET A 85 21.20 1.73 -11.70
CA MET A 85 21.69 1.54 -10.34
C MET A 85 21.67 0.06 -9.93
N ALA A 86 20.62 -0.67 -10.33
CA ALA A 86 20.53 -2.11 -10.10
C ALA A 86 21.67 -2.86 -10.82
N ILE A 87 21.97 -2.50 -12.07
CA ILE A 87 23.08 -3.08 -12.84
C ILE A 87 24.43 -2.80 -12.16
N GLU A 88 24.67 -1.57 -11.70
CA GLU A 88 25.91 -1.22 -10.99
C GLU A 88 26.09 -2.04 -9.69
N GLN A 89 25.01 -2.21 -8.91
CA GLN A 89 25.03 -3.04 -7.71
C GLN A 89 25.33 -4.51 -8.03
N ILE A 90 24.72 -5.05 -9.10
CA ILE A 90 24.95 -6.42 -9.56
C ILE A 90 26.41 -6.60 -9.99
N MET A 91 26.99 -5.66 -10.75
CA MET A 91 28.40 -5.72 -11.15
C MET A 91 29.34 -5.70 -9.94
N LYS A 92 29.06 -4.83 -8.96
CA LYS A 92 29.84 -4.80 -7.73
C LYS A 92 29.76 -6.11 -6.94
N MET A 93 28.58 -6.70 -6.84
CA MET A 93 28.39 -8.01 -6.22
C MET A 93 29.15 -9.10 -6.98
N HIS A 94 29.11 -9.08 -8.32
CA HIS A 94 29.86 -10.00 -9.16
C HIS A 94 31.37 -9.93 -8.87
N ASP A 95 31.94 -8.73 -8.82
CA ASP A 95 33.36 -8.54 -8.54
C ASP A 95 33.75 -9.11 -7.17
N GLN A 96 32.95 -8.81 -6.14
CA GLN A 96 33.20 -9.31 -4.78
C GLN A 96 33.13 -10.85 -4.71
N LEU A 97 32.16 -11.46 -5.39
CA LEU A 97 32.03 -12.92 -5.45
C LEU A 97 33.23 -13.55 -6.18
N MET A 98 33.68 -12.95 -7.28
CA MET A 98 34.84 -13.43 -8.03
C MET A 98 36.13 -13.35 -7.20
N GLU A 99 36.33 -12.28 -6.44
CA GLU A 99 37.47 -12.17 -5.52
C GLU A 99 37.44 -13.26 -4.43
N VAL A 100 36.26 -13.55 -3.88
CA VAL A 100 36.09 -14.60 -2.87
C VAL A 100 36.41 -15.98 -3.46
N VAL A 101 35.89 -16.29 -4.66
CA VAL A 101 36.18 -17.54 -5.37
C VAL A 101 37.67 -17.67 -5.69
N ALA A 102 38.28 -16.60 -6.19
CA ALA A 102 39.72 -16.59 -6.49
C ALA A 102 40.55 -16.86 -5.23
N LYS A 103 40.23 -16.22 -4.10
CA LYS A 103 40.90 -16.47 -2.82
C LYS A 103 40.71 -17.91 -2.33
N MET A 104 39.52 -18.48 -2.46
CA MET A 104 39.27 -19.88 -2.10
C MET A 104 40.10 -20.85 -2.96
N GLN A 105 40.20 -20.59 -4.26
CA GLN A 105 40.97 -21.43 -5.19
C GLN A 105 42.49 -21.34 -4.94
N THR A 106 43.01 -20.15 -4.65
CA THR A 106 44.45 -19.95 -4.39
C THR A 106 44.90 -20.55 -3.06
N MET A 107 44.00 -20.63 -2.07
CA MET A 107 44.35 -21.18 -0.75
C MET A 107 44.56 -22.70 -0.74
N GLN A 108 44.12 -23.47 -1.76
CA GLN A 108 44.31 -24.93 -1.91
C GLN A 108 44.04 -25.79 -0.65
N ILE A 109 43.36 -25.24 0.35
CA ILE A 109 43.00 -25.87 1.62
C ILE A 109 41.46 -25.90 1.67
N PRO A 110 40.84 -27.02 2.09
CA PRO A 110 39.40 -27.07 2.25
C PRO A 110 38.94 -26.05 3.29
N VAL A 111 38.14 -25.08 2.86
CA VAL A 111 37.55 -24.07 3.75
C VAL A 111 36.35 -24.70 4.45
N GLU A 112 36.45 -24.89 5.78
CA GLU A 112 35.29 -25.25 6.59
C GLU A 112 34.52 -23.98 7.00
N PHE A 113 33.38 -23.76 6.34
CA PHE A 113 32.49 -22.66 6.69
C PHE A 113 31.70 -22.96 7.97
N GLN A 114 31.51 -21.93 8.80
CA GLN A 114 30.57 -21.98 9.91
C GLN A 114 29.13 -22.13 9.38
N ASP A 115 28.24 -22.74 10.16
CA ASP A 115 26.90 -23.09 9.67
C ASP A 115 26.04 -21.87 9.32
N TRP A 116 26.18 -20.77 10.07
CA TRP A 116 25.51 -19.51 9.72
C TRP A 116 26.03 -18.94 8.40
N THR A 117 27.31 -19.15 8.08
CA THR A 117 27.90 -18.71 6.80
C THR A 117 27.36 -19.55 5.64
N LYS A 118 27.18 -20.86 5.83
CA LYS A 118 26.53 -21.74 4.83
C LYS A 118 25.09 -21.30 4.57
N ASP A 119 24.32 -21.00 5.61
CA ASP A 119 22.94 -20.51 5.49
C ASP A 119 22.87 -19.18 4.72
N MET A 120 23.80 -18.26 4.97
CA MET A 120 23.88 -17.01 4.21
C MET A 120 24.20 -17.23 2.73
N ILE A 121 25.11 -18.16 2.41
CA ILE A 121 25.45 -18.51 1.03
C ILE A 121 24.21 -19.07 0.31
N SER A 122 23.50 -20.01 0.94
CA SER A 122 22.28 -20.60 0.35
C SER A 122 21.18 -19.56 0.11
N LYS A 123 20.99 -18.63 1.05
CA LYS A 123 20.01 -17.53 0.88
C LYS A 123 20.41 -16.61 -0.27
N ALA A 124 21.69 -16.22 -0.34
CA ALA A 124 22.21 -15.39 -1.42
C ALA A 124 22.04 -16.07 -2.79
N GLU A 125 22.30 -17.36 -2.89
CA GLU A 125 22.07 -18.16 -4.11
C GLU A 125 20.61 -18.07 -4.57
N ILE A 126 19.65 -18.25 -3.67
CA ILE A 126 18.21 -18.14 -3.99
C ILE A 126 17.87 -16.75 -4.52
N TYR A 127 18.35 -15.68 -3.85
CA TYR A 127 18.07 -14.31 -4.30
C TYR A 127 18.67 -14.01 -5.67
N VAL A 128 19.91 -14.43 -5.91
CA VAL A 128 20.57 -14.27 -7.21
C VAL A 128 19.85 -15.08 -8.29
N GLN A 129 19.40 -16.30 -7.97
CA GLN A 129 18.64 -17.14 -8.89
C GLN A 129 17.32 -16.48 -9.32
N ASN A 130 16.58 -15.88 -8.39
CA ASN A 130 15.36 -15.16 -8.73
C ASN A 130 15.61 -13.98 -9.69
N VAL A 131 16.69 -13.23 -9.47
CA VAL A 131 17.09 -12.12 -10.37
C VAL A 131 17.53 -12.68 -11.73
N TYR A 132 18.29 -13.77 -11.75
CA TYR A 132 18.70 -14.45 -12.97
C TYR A 132 17.50 -14.92 -13.78
N ASP A 133 16.52 -15.56 -13.15
CA ASP A 133 15.31 -16.04 -13.80
C ASP A 133 14.48 -14.88 -14.32
N PHE A 134 14.33 -13.81 -13.53
CA PHE A 134 13.67 -12.59 -13.99
C PHE A 134 14.32 -12.06 -15.26
N VAL A 135 15.65 -11.86 -15.28
CA VAL A 135 16.37 -11.31 -16.44
C VAL A 135 16.37 -12.28 -17.63
N LYS A 136 16.54 -13.58 -17.41
CA LYS A 136 16.62 -14.60 -18.47
C LYS A 136 15.31 -14.77 -19.21
N TYR A 137 14.19 -14.73 -18.49
CA TYR A 137 12.85 -14.90 -19.04
C TYR A 137 12.12 -13.57 -19.20
N TYR A 138 12.83 -12.43 -19.09
CA TYR A 138 12.27 -11.11 -19.32
C TYR A 138 11.94 -10.92 -20.81
N GLU A 139 10.65 -10.79 -21.11
CA GLU A 139 10.15 -10.41 -22.44
C GLU A 139 9.65 -8.95 -22.38
N PRO A 140 10.31 -8.01 -23.07
CA PRO A 140 9.81 -6.64 -23.15
C PRO A 140 8.40 -6.63 -23.77
N GLY A 141 7.45 -5.95 -23.14
CA GLY A 141 6.06 -5.83 -23.61
C GLY A 141 5.05 -6.81 -23.00
N LYS A 142 5.48 -7.75 -22.13
CA LYS A 142 4.55 -8.71 -21.47
C LYS A 142 3.87 -8.16 -20.21
N TYR A 143 4.40 -7.07 -19.64
CA TYR A 143 3.95 -6.44 -18.39
C TYR A 143 4.12 -4.91 -18.46
N GLU A 144 3.71 -4.26 -19.54
CA GLU A 144 3.85 -2.79 -19.71
C GLU A 144 2.84 -1.96 -18.89
N GLU A 145 1.88 -2.58 -18.20
CA GLU A 145 0.75 -1.84 -17.62
C GLU A 145 0.96 -1.37 -16.16
N ASP A 146 1.97 -1.86 -15.43
CA ASP A 146 2.04 -1.69 -13.95
C ASP A 146 3.13 -0.73 -13.43
N SER A 147 3.73 0.13 -14.27
CA SER A 147 4.85 1.01 -13.87
C SER A 147 4.53 2.52 -13.83
N ALA A 148 3.26 2.92 -13.97
CA ALA A 148 2.84 4.33 -14.01
C ALA A 148 2.21 4.87 -12.71
N ASP A 149 2.20 4.10 -11.62
CA ASP A 149 1.23 4.29 -10.54
C ASP A 149 1.58 5.28 -9.42
N ALA A 150 2.75 5.93 -9.44
CA ALA A 150 3.02 7.03 -8.50
C ALA A 150 2.28 8.34 -8.89
N SER A 151 1.77 8.43 -10.13
CA SER A 151 1.00 9.58 -10.65
C SER A 151 -0.51 9.35 -10.70
N GLU A 152 -0.99 8.12 -10.53
CA GLU A 152 -2.41 7.75 -10.74
C GLU A 152 -3.32 7.95 -9.52
N TYR A 153 -2.81 8.44 -8.40
CA TYR A 153 -3.65 8.92 -7.30
C TYR A 153 -4.38 10.24 -7.64
N GLN A 154 -4.15 10.81 -8.82
CA GLN A 154 -4.82 12.02 -9.28
C GLN A 154 -6.30 11.75 -9.61
N GLY A 155 -7.21 12.21 -8.76
CA GLY A 155 -8.64 12.33 -9.08
C GLY A 155 -9.51 11.11 -8.75
N ARG A 156 -8.96 10.10 -8.07
CA ARG A 156 -9.70 8.91 -7.61
C ARG A 156 -10.47 9.23 -6.32
N LYS A 157 -11.72 9.67 -6.47
CA LYS A 157 -12.62 9.97 -5.34
C LYS A 157 -13.31 8.70 -4.82
N VAL A 158 -13.45 8.59 -3.51
CA VAL A 158 -14.28 7.57 -2.86
C VAL A 158 -15.30 8.23 -1.93
N THR A 159 -16.45 7.57 -1.77
CA THR A 159 -17.50 8.04 -0.85
C THR A 159 -17.24 7.50 0.56
N LEU A 160 -17.01 8.39 1.54
CA LEU A 160 -16.87 8.05 2.95
C LEU A 160 -18.22 7.70 3.59
N ASN A 161 -18.17 6.91 4.67
CA ASN A 161 -19.33 6.45 5.44
C ASN A 161 -20.38 5.67 4.63
N LYS A 162 -20.04 5.24 3.41
CA LYS A 162 -20.90 4.42 2.56
C LYS A 162 -20.27 3.04 2.40
N PRO A 163 -20.79 2.00 3.08
CA PRO A 163 -20.28 0.66 2.91
C PRO A 163 -20.43 0.16 1.49
N PHE A 164 -19.52 -0.69 1.06
CA PHE A 164 -19.57 -1.37 -0.23
C PHE A 164 -19.25 -2.86 -0.07
N ARG A 165 -19.75 -3.68 -0.99
CA ARG A 165 -19.50 -5.14 -0.99
C ARG A 165 -18.10 -5.46 -1.49
N THR A 166 -17.48 -6.44 -0.84
CA THR A 166 -16.19 -7.00 -1.28
C THR A 166 -16.40 -8.44 -1.71
N SER A 167 -16.45 -8.69 -3.03
CA SER A 167 -16.82 -9.99 -3.61
C SER A 167 -15.83 -11.12 -3.27
N ASN A 168 -14.53 -10.81 -3.20
CA ASN A 168 -13.45 -11.78 -2.88
C ASN A 168 -12.63 -11.34 -1.66
N GLY A 169 -13.18 -10.48 -0.81
CA GLY A 169 -12.47 -9.95 0.35
C GLY A 169 -12.53 -10.88 1.58
N PRO A 170 -11.61 -10.70 2.55
CA PRO A 170 -11.64 -11.44 3.82
C PRO A 170 -12.89 -11.14 4.67
N LYS A 171 -13.63 -10.07 4.35
CA LYS A 171 -14.90 -9.68 4.95
C LYS A 171 -15.92 -9.40 3.85
N LYS A 172 -17.20 -9.29 4.23
CA LYS A 172 -18.30 -9.07 3.28
C LYS A 172 -18.41 -7.62 2.80
N PHE A 173 -18.12 -6.68 3.71
CA PHE A 173 -18.21 -5.27 3.45
C PHE A 173 -16.91 -4.57 3.82
N ALA A 174 -16.65 -3.46 3.14
CA ALA A 174 -15.67 -2.48 3.54
C ALA A 174 -16.28 -1.07 3.50
N VAL A 175 -15.72 -0.15 4.27
CA VAL A 175 -16.16 1.24 4.31
C VAL A 175 -14.97 2.15 4.62
N TYR A 176 -14.88 3.26 3.91
CA TYR A 176 -13.89 4.31 4.19
C TYR A 176 -14.45 5.29 5.21
N VAL A 177 -13.68 5.55 6.27
CA VAL A 177 -14.09 6.39 7.42
C VAL A 177 -12.91 7.16 7.97
N LYS A 178 -13.16 8.36 8.51
CA LYS A 178 -12.16 9.13 9.25
C LYS A 178 -12.03 8.58 10.68
N ASN A 179 -10.79 8.33 11.10
CA ASN A 179 -10.47 7.93 12.48
C ASN A 179 -10.41 9.17 13.42
N GLU A 180 -10.12 8.96 14.70
CA GLU A 180 -10.02 10.06 15.68
C GLU A 180 -8.88 11.03 15.38
N SER A 181 -7.82 10.55 14.73
CA SER A 181 -6.68 11.36 14.30
C SER A 181 -6.95 12.18 13.04
N GLY A 182 -8.11 11.99 12.40
CA GLY A 182 -8.50 12.66 11.16
C GLY A 182 -8.02 11.97 9.88
N ASN A 183 -7.35 10.81 9.98
CA ASN A 183 -6.90 10.04 8.82
C ASN A 183 -8.04 9.15 8.31
N VAL A 184 -8.16 8.99 6.99
CA VAL A 184 -9.08 8.02 6.40
C VAL A 184 -8.50 6.61 6.50
N VAL A 185 -9.27 5.71 7.10
CA VAL A 185 -8.96 4.28 7.24
C VAL A 185 -10.02 3.45 6.51
N ILE A 186 -9.66 2.22 6.13
CA ILE A 186 -10.62 1.24 5.62
C ILE A 186 -11.05 0.31 6.75
N VAL A 187 -12.35 0.22 6.99
CA VAL A 187 -12.93 -0.69 7.99
C VAL A 187 -13.59 -1.85 7.27
N ARG A 188 -13.10 -3.07 7.53
CA ARG A 188 -13.65 -4.30 6.96
C ARG A 188 -14.55 -4.98 7.97
N PHE A 189 -15.76 -5.38 7.57
CA PHE A 189 -16.73 -5.96 8.50
C PHE A 189 -17.70 -6.96 7.84
N GLY A 190 -18.33 -7.77 8.69
CA GLY A 190 -19.30 -8.77 8.26
C GLY A 190 -18.67 -10.06 7.73
N ASP A 191 -19.39 -11.15 7.91
CA ASP A 191 -18.95 -12.49 7.54
C ASP A 191 -19.30 -12.78 6.07
N PRO A 192 -18.35 -13.16 5.19
CA PRO A 192 -18.62 -13.49 3.79
C PRO A 192 -19.66 -14.59 3.59
N ASN A 193 -19.63 -15.63 4.42
CA ASN A 193 -20.44 -16.84 4.30
C ASN A 193 -21.85 -16.70 4.91
N MET A 194 -22.09 -15.71 5.77
CA MET A 194 -23.38 -15.53 6.45
C MET A 194 -24.29 -14.48 5.81
N LYS A 195 -25.51 -14.85 5.42
CA LYS A 195 -26.53 -13.88 4.99
C LYS A 195 -27.09 -13.12 6.19
N ILE A 196 -27.09 -11.79 6.11
CA ILE A 196 -27.72 -10.92 7.10
C ILE A 196 -29.25 -11.01 6.93
N LYS A 197 -29.94 -11.44 7.98
CA LYS A 197 -31.40 -11.64 8.00
C LYS A 197 -32.09 -10.53 8.78
N LYS A 198 -31.82 -9.28 8.40
CA LYS A 198 -32.33 -8.05 9.06
C LYS A 198 -33.86 -7.98 9.10
N ASN A 199 -34.52 -8.59 8.11
CA ASN A 199 -35.97 -8.66 8.01
C ASN A 199 -36.63 -9.61 9.05
N ILE A 200 -35.86 -10.43 9.77
CA ILE A 200 -36.39 -11.31 10.82
C ILE A 200 -36.12 -10.67 12.19
N PRO A 201 -37.15 -10.11 12.87
CA PRO A 201 -36.99 -9.31 14.08
C PRO A 201 -36.27 -10.05 15.22
N GLU A 202 -36.56 -11.34 15.39
CA GLU A 202 -35.94 -12.16 16.42
C GLU A 202 -34.43 -12.30 16.21
N ARG A 203 -33.99 -12.58 14.97
CA ARG A 203 -32.57 -12.71 14.65
C ARG A 203 -31.84 -11.38 14.80
N ARG A 204 -32.49 -10.28 14.39
CA ARG A 204 -31.98 -8.93 14.61
C ARG A 204 -31.82 -8.62 16.09
N LYS A 205 -32.83 -8.89 16.91
CA LYS A 205 -32.80 -8.68 18.37
C LYS A 205 -31.69 -9.51 19.03
N SER A 206 -31.56 -10.79 18.69
CA SER A 206 -30.51 -11.67 19.23
C SER A 206 -29.10 -11.25 18.79
N PHE A 207 -28.92 -10.76 17.57
CA PHE A 207 -27.64 -10.20 17.14
C PHE A 207 -27.30 -8.95 17.96
N ARG A 208 -28.23 -7.99 18.01
CA ARG A 208 -28.03 -6.73 18.73
C ARG A 208 -27.71 -6.92 20.21
N ALA A 209 -28.40 -7.84 20.88
CA ALA A 209 -28.17 -8.16 22.30
C ALA A 209 -26.80 -8.79 22.55
N ARG A 210 -26.37 -9.74 21.72
CA ARG A 210 -25.06 -10.42 21.88
C ARG A 210 -23.87 -9.51 21.57
N HIS A 211 -24.10 -8.46 20.78
CA HIS A 211 -23.04 -7.62 20.23
C HIS A 211 -23.06 -6.18 20.77
N ASN A 212 -23.86 -5.92 21.81
CA ASN A 212 -23.97 -4.62 22.48
C ASN A 212 -24.21 -3.47 21.50
N CYS A 213 -25.14 -3.66 20.55
CA CYS A 213 -25.43 -2.68 19.50
C CYS A 213 -26.18 -1.43 19.99
N ASP A 214 -26.48 -1.37 21.29
CA ASP A 214 -27.00 -0.17 21.94
C ASP A 214 -25.89 0.84 22.24
N ASN A 215 -24.64 0.37 22.40
CA ASN A 215 -23.44 1.21 22.40
C ASN A 215 -22.35 0.63 21.48
N PRO A 216 -22.53 0.76 20.16
CA PRO A 216 -21.69 0.07 19.19
C PRO A 216 -20.30 0.72 19.03
N GLY A 217 -20.04 1.88 19.62
CA GLY A 217 -18.78 2.62 19.51
C GLY A 217 -18.73 3.56 18.30
N PRO A 218 -17.55 4.11 17.97
CA PRO A 218 -17.40 5.11 16.92
C PRO A 218 -17.40 4.48 15.51
N LYS A 219 -17.63 5.33 14.49
CA LYS A 219 -17.73 4.91 13.07
C LYS A 219 -16.47 4.25 12.53
N TRP A 220 -15.29 4.54 13.07
CA TRP A 220 -14.04 3.93 12.63
C TRP A 220 -13.79 2.53 13.20
N LYS A 221 -14.76 1.95 13.93
CA LYS A 221 -14.70 0.57 14.43
C LYS A 221 -15.68 -0.35 13.69
N SER A 222 -15.24 -1.57 13.42
CA SER A 222 -16.01 -2.61 12.69
C SER A 222 -17.37 -2.95 13.34
N ARG A 223 -17.46 -2.90 14.68
CA ARG A 223 -18.71 -3.17 15.42
C ARG A 223 -19.83 -2.19 15.08
N TYR A 224 -19.51 -0.92 14.85
CA TYR A 224 -20.50 0.09 14.45
C TYR A 224 -21.25 -0.33 13.19
N TRP A 225 -20.48 -0.66 12.15
CA TRP A 225 -21.02 -1.07 10.87
C TRP A 225 -21.70 -2.43 10.91
N ALA A 226 -21.15 -3.38 11.67
CA ALA A 226 -21.80 -4.66 11.89
C ALA A 226 -23.19 -4.49 12.56
N CYS A 227 -23.31 -3.63 13.57
CA CYS A 227 -24.58 -3.32 14.22
C CYS A 227 -25.57 -2.55 13.33
N LYS A 228 -25.08 -1.72 12.40
CA LYS A 228 -25.92 -1.01 11.43
C LYS A 228 -26.46 -1.94 10.33
N SER A 229 -25.64 -2.92 9.94
CA SER A 229 -26.01 -3.93 8.94
C SER A 229 -27.14 -4.85 9.42
N TRP A 230 -27.29 -5.06 10.74
CA TRP A 230 -28.33 -5.88 11.38
C TRP A 230 -29.51 -5.07 11.95
#